data_AF-A0A520R8S1-F1
#
_entry.id   AF-A0A520R8S1-F1
#
_cell.length_a   1.000
_cell.length_b   1.000
_cell.length_c   1.000
_cell.angle_alpha   90.00
_cell.angle_beta   90.00
_cell.angle_gamma   90.00
#
_symmetry.space_group_name_H-M   'P 1'
#
loop_
_entity.id
_entity.type
_entity.pdbx_description
1 polymer ?
#
loop_
_entity_poly.entity_id
_entity_poly.type
_entity_poly.pdbx_seq_one_letter_code
_entity_poly.pdbx_strand_id
1 'polypeptide(L)'
;MTEHQAATVQYNDQVNLRRDASQPRQLVGCVVSVDGACVLVAANGLTVEAHSIKPQIGTMLTIDVGTHIIMGMISSISGPFVRDAGEPALIEMHLLGEFSKPSAQAPSRFQRGVSVYPSLGDKVIISSQKELNALYRAHKGAAVQVGVVKHDLSIPASLGVNELFAGHCAIVGAAGMGKSSATALIVNSVLTKYPHAHFVVFDQYNEYSNCFGARAVVFDHENLSLPYWLLTFDELIEILYSDRPDFAEEIEILRQLIQKARKLTASAIRPSLRLGGDGRAEVNAVNADTPSPYRFSDLLALIDKAIGGMETSSATRSLRQLRIRLSQISTDARYAFLFNGLSVQEDLTNFLGQFFRVPVDDAPVCIIELARMQPEASQIIVSVISRLALQFGQWSKGAVPISLVIEGAHSFIPAREENIFPPLPRTLERIVQEGRKIGVSLLCVSQRPADINPVILSQCNTIFAMRLAGQADQEALRAVVPDAATGLLSGLPSLAMGEAVAMGEAVSIASVIRFDGLPRQSIPSGRTINFSDGWSMEPEENDFLDRIVGQWCSQQSGY
;
A
#
# COMPACT_ATOMS: atom_id res chain seq x y z
N MET A 1 -32.31 11.28 -0.27
CA MET A 1 -32.56 12.69 -0.65
C MET A 1 -32.56 12.77 -2.15
N THR A 2 -33.63 13.28 -2.75
CA THR A 2 -33.77 13.44 -4.21
C THR A 2 -32.81 14.51 -4.74
N GLU A 3 -32.28 14.36 -5.95
CA GLU A 3 -31.30 15.26 -6.59
C GLU A 3 -31.69 16.75 -6.53
N HIS A 4 -32.99 17.06 -6.57
CA HIS A 4 -33.47 18.43 -6.40
C HIS A 4 -33.24 19.01 -5.00
N GLN A 5 -33.34 18.22 -3.93
CA GLN A 5 -33.05 18.68 -2.57
C GLN A 5 -31.54 18.92 -2.37
N ALA A 6 -30.68 18.14 -3.01
CA ALA A 6 -29.23 18.34 -2.98
C ALA A 6 -28.81 19.64 -3.70
N ALA A 7 -29.46 19.96 -4.83
CA ALA A 7 -29.21 21.19 -5.58
C ALA A 7 -29.70 22.46 -4.85
N THR A 8 -30.84 22.39 -4.13
CA THR A 8 -31.36 23.54 -3.36
C THR A 8 -30.53 23.81 -2.09
N VAL A 9 -29.98 22.78 -1.45
CA VAL A 9 -29.03 22.92 -0.33
C VAL A 9 -27.72 23.54 -0.81
N GLN A 10 -27.18 23.11 -1.96
CA GLN A 10 -25.98 23.70 -2.57
C GLN A 10 -26.15 25.19 -2.95
N TYR A 11 -27.32 25.60 -3.44
CA TYR A 11 -27.58 27.00 -3.80
C TYR A 11 -27.69 27.92 -2.57
N ASN A 12 -28.34 27.45 -1.49
CA ASN A 12 -28.46 28.20 -0.24
C ASN A 12 -27.13 28.29 0.53
N ASP A 13 -26.26 27.28 0.45
CA ASP A 13 -24.90 27.36 1.02
C ASP A 13 -24.04 28.41 0.28
N GLN A 14 -24.24 28.60 -1.03
CA GLN A 14 -23.45 29.51 -1.87
C GLN A 14 -23.79 30.99 -1.72
N VAL A 15 -25.06 31.34 -1.52
CA VAL A 15 -25.50 32.74 -1.26
C VAL A 15 -25.06 33.20 0.13
N ASN A 16 -24.94 32.27 1.08
CA ASN A 16 -24.51 32.56 2.46
C ASN A 16 -23.00 32.82 2.60
N LEU A 17 -22.16 32.31 1.70
CA LEU A 17 -20.71 32.60 1.71
C LEU A 17 -20.40 34.10 1.51
N ARG A 18 -21.23 34.83 0.74
CA ARG A 18 -21.08 36.29 0.57
C ARG A 18 -21.57 37.09 1.78
N ARG A 19 -22.57 36.62 2.53
CA ARG A 19 -23.07 37.31 3.74
C ARG A 19 -22.17 37.08 4.95
N ASP A 20 -21.58 35.90 5.12
CA ASP A 20 -20.65 35.61 6.24
C ASP A 20 -19.25 36.23 6.10
N ALA A 21 -18.93 36.81 4.94
CA ALA A 21 -17.74 37.67 4.80
C ALA A 21 -17.86 38.99 5.59
N SER A 22 -19.06 39.32 6.09
CA SER A 22 -19.35 40.54 6.86
C SER A 22 -19.38 40.34 8.38
N GLN A 23 -19.20 39.11 8.88
CA GLN A 23 -19.01 38.87 10.31
C GLN A 23 -17.57 39.21 10.74
N PRO A 24 -17.34 39.72 11.96
CA PRO A 24 -15.99 40.01 12.44
C PRO A 24 -15.20 38.70 12.58
N ARG A 25 -14.37 38.41 11.59
CA ARG A 25 -13.45 37.27 11.60
C ARG A 25 -12.17 37.66 12.32
N GLN A 26 -11.57 36.72 13.04
CA GLN A 26 -10.34 36.97 13.78
C GLN A 26 -9.20 37.27 12.79
N LEU A 27 -8.76 38.53 12.76
CA LEU A 27 -7.59 38.97 12.04
C LEU A 27 -6.34 38.39 12.71
N VAL A 28 -5.52 37.69 11.94
CA VAL A 28 -4.26 37.11 12.42
C VAL A 28 -3.11 38.08 12.19
N GLY A 29 -3.08 38.75 11.04
CA GLY A 29 -2.00 39.65 10.67
C GLY A 29 -2.09 40.14 9.23
N CYS A 30 -0.98 40.67 8.73
CA CYS A 30 -0.85 41.11 7.33
C CYS A 30 0.34 40.43 6.65
N VAL A 31 0.23 40.22 5.34
CA VAL A 31 1.32 39.70 4.51
C VAL A 31 2.47 40.71 4.47
N VAL A 32 3.69 40.26 4.80
CA VAL A 32 4.92 41.08 4.75
C VAL A 32 5.97 40.52 3.82
N SER A 33 5.85 39.27 3.39
CA SER A 33 6.67 38.68 2.34
C SER A 33 5.89 37.59 1.60
N VAL A 34 6.19 37.42 0.32
CA VAL A 34 5.67 36.35 -0.53
C VAL A 34 6.85 35.78 -1.31
N ASP A 35 7.19 34.52 -1.02
CA ASP A 35 8.26 33.77 -1.67
C ASP A 35 7.70 32.46 -2.23
N GLY A 36 7.31 32.50 -3.51
CA GLY A 36 6.65 31.39 -4.18
C GLY A 36 5.44 30.90 -3.39
N ALA A 37 5.46 29.63 -2.97
CA ALA A 37 4.39 29.02 -2.20
C ALA A 37 4.40 29.37 -0.70
N CYS A 38 5.38 30.13 -0.21
CA CYS A 38 5.48 30.54 1.19
C CYS A 38 5.11 32.03 1.34
N VAL A 39 4.32 32.33 2.36
CA VAL A 39 3.90 33.68 2.73
C VAL A 39 4.26 33.94 4.17
N LEU A 40 4.94 35.05 4.41
CA LEU A 40 5.29 35.49 5.75
C LEU A 40 4.26 36.51 6.23
N VAL A 41 3.65 36.23 7.38
CA VAL A 41 2.57 37.02 7.96
C VAL A 41 3.07 37.64 9.26
N ALA A 42 3.01 38.97 9.34
CA ALA A 42 3.27 39.69 10.57
C ALA A 42 1.98 39.74 11.42
N ALA A 43 1.98 39.01 12.53
CA ALA A 43 0.91 38.99 13.50
C ALA A 43 1.09 40.12 14.52
N ASN A 44 0.37 41.22 14.31
CA ASN A 44 0.37 42.36 15.22
C ASN A 44 -0.49 42.04 16.45
N GLY A 45 0.16 41.76 17.58
CA GLY A 45 -0.49 41.62 18.88
C GLY A 45 -1.61 40.57 18.90
N LEU A 46 -1.25 39.33 19.22
CA LEU A 46 -2.20 38.32 19.73
C LEU A 46 -2.77 38.82 21.08
N THR A 47 -3.66 39.81 21.02
CA THR A 47 -4.41 40.30 22.16
C THR A 47 -5.27 39.14 22.63
N VAL A 48 -4.99 38.71 23.86
CA VAL A 48 -5.69 37.61 24.52
C VAL A 48 -7.06 38.13 24.93
N GLU A 49 -7.97 38.23 23.96
CA GLU A 49 -9.38 38.08 24.31
C GLU A 49 -9.59 36.62 24.69
N ALA A 50 -10.22 36.36 25.84
CA ALA A 50 -10.32 35.05 26.47
C ALA A 50 -11.05 33.97 25.62
N HIS A 51 -11.53 34.33 24.42
CA HIS A 51 -12.30 33.49 23.50
C HIS A 51 -11.72 33.41 22.08
N SER A 52 -10.51 33.95 21.83
CA SER A 52 -9.89 33.92 20.51
C SER A 52 -9.09 32.63 20.26
N ILE A 53 -9.21 32.06 19.05
CA ILE A 53 -8.47 30.86 18.64
C ILE A 53 -7.01 31.25 18.50
N LYS A 54 -6.11 30.61 19.27
CA LYS A 54 -4.67 30.81 19.12
C LYS A 54 -4.18 30.01 17.91
N PRO A 55 -3.67 30.66 16.85
CA PRO A 55 -3.14 29.95 15.70
C PRO A 55 -1.96 29.08 16.11
N GLN A 56 -1.99 27.81 15.68
CA GLN A 56 -0.92 26.82 15.87
C GLN A 56 -0.45 26.32 14.50
N ILE A 57 0.72 25.67 14.46
CA ILE A 57 1.17 24.93 13.26
C ILE A 57 0.04 23.97 12.84
N GLY A 58 -0.27 23.96 11.54
CA GLY A 58 -1.39 23.21 10.97
C GLY A 58 -2.74 23.97 10.92
N THR A 59 -2.83 25.15 11.53
CA THR A 59 -4.05 25.98 11.42
C THR A 59 -4.20 26.53 10.01
N MET A 60 -5.42 26.48 9.48
CA MET A 60 -5.75 26.99 8.15
C MET A 60 -6.11 28.48 8.19
N LEU A 61 -5.44 29.27 7.36
CA LEU A 61 -5.65 30.70 7.19
C LEU A 61 -6.13 31.01 5.77
N THR A 62 -6.82 32.13 5.63
CA THR A 62 -7.29 32.64 4.34
C THR A 62 -6.79 34.05 4.08
N ILE A 63 -6.54 34.34 2.80
CA ILE A 63 -6.21 35.67 2.28
C ILE A 63 -7.20 36.00 1.17
N ASP A 64 -7.91 37.13 1.32
CA ASP A 64 -8.81 37.62 0.29
C ASP A 64 -8.05 38.51 -0.69
N VAL A 65 -7.90 38.04 -1.94
CA VAL A 65 -7.22 38.76 -3.03
C VAL A 65 -8.20 39.30 -4.08
N GLY A 66 -9.42 39.62 -3.66
CA GLY A 66 -10.44 40.24 -4.51
C GLY A 66 -11.35 39.22 -5.18
N THR A 67 -10.93 38.61 -6.30
CA THR A 67 -11.74 37.60 -7.03
C THR A 67 -11.57 36.18 -6.49
N HIS A 68 -10.50 35.93 -5.74
CA HIS A 68 -10.15 34.64 -5.17
C HIS A 68 -9.93 34.76 -3.66
N ILE A 69 -10.12 33.65 -2.95
CA ILE A 69 -9.73 33.48 -1.55
C ILE A 69 -8.65 32.42 -1.51
N ILE A 70 -7.43 32.82 -1.19
CA ILE A 70 -6.29 31.92 -1.07
C ILE A 70 -6.37 31.24 0.29
N MET A 71 -6.13 29.94 0.32
CA MET A 71 -5.95 29.16 1.54
C MET A 71 -4.50 28.77 1.72
N GLY A 72 -4.04 28.88 2.97
CA GLY A 72 -2.76 28.33 3.37
C GLY A 72 -2.80 27.79 4.80
N MET A 73 -1.74 27.09 5.15
CA MET A 73 -1.57 26.47 6.46
C MET A 73 -0.31 26.99 7.11
N ILE A 74 -0.40 27.22 8.42
CA ILE A 74 0.74 27.64 9.22
C ILE A 74 1.77 26.50 9.28
N SER A 75 2.98 26.78 8.80
CA SER A 75 4.12 25.85 8.86
C SER A 75 5.04 26.15 10.04
N SER A 76 5.24 27.42 10.37
CA SER A 76 6.14 27.86 11.43
C SER A 76 5.59 29.13 12.10
N ILE A 77 5.89 29.27 13.38
CA ILE A 77 5.59 30.46 14.16
C ILE A 77 6.86 30.83 14.92
N SER A 78 7.35 32.05 14.68
CA SER A 78 8.48 32.63 15.41
C SER A 78 8.08 33.99 15.95
N GLY A 79 8.75 34.44 17.01
CA GLY A 79 8.47 35.74 17.59
C GLY A 79 9.58 36.21 18.52
N PRO A 80 9.64 37.52 18.78
CA PRO A 80 10.64 38.10 19.65
C PRO A 80 10.47 37.60 21.09
N PHE A 81 11.59 37.39 21.78
CA PHE A 81 11.62 36.94 23.18
C PHE A 81 11.03 37.99 24.15
N VAL A 82 11.15 39.28 23.81
CA VAL A 82 10.69 40.41 24.63
C VAL A 82 9.46 41.05 23.97
N ARG A 83 8.30 40.97 24.65
CA ARG A 83 7.02 41.51 24.15
C ARG A 83 6.96 43.04 24.08
N ASP A 84 7.90 43.75 24.72
CA ASP A 84 7.92 45.22 24.80
C ASP A 84 8.48 45.92 23.54
N ALA A 85 9.02 45.19 22.56
CA ALA A 85 9.64 45.80 21.37
C ALA A 85 8.64 46.27 20.29
N GLY A 86 7.33 46.00 20.43
CA GLY A 86 6.36 46.31 19.37
C GLY A 86 6.59 45.50 18.07
N GLU A 87 7.50 44.53 18.09
CA GLU A 87 7.82 43.67 16.96
C GLU A 87 6.75 42.56 16.83
N PRO A 88 6.16 42.37 15.64
CA PRO A 88 5.14 41.35 15.44
C PRO A 88 5.74 39.94 15.47
N ALA A 89 4.95 38.97 15.91
CA ALA A 89 5.29 37.57 15.66
C ALA A 89 5.22 37.29 14.16
N LEU A 90 6.14 36.47 13.66
CA LEU A 90 6.20 36.07 12.26
C LEU A 90 5.62 34.67 12.11
N ILE A 91 4.63 34.55 11.25
CA ILE A 91 3.97 33.29 10.91
C ILE A 91 4.33 32.96 9.47
N GLU A 92 4.95 31.81 9.25
CA GLU A 92 5.13 31.27 7.90
C GLU A 92 3.90 30.45 7.54
N MET A 93 3.34 30.75 6.37
CA MET A 93 2.15 30.12 5.83
C MET A 93 2.47 29.54 4.45
N HIS A 94 2.29 28.23 4.27
CA HIS A 94 2.34 27.63 2.95
C HIS A 94 0.99 27.74 2.25
N LEU A 95 0.99 28.25 1.03
CA LEU A 95 -0.16 28.32 0.15
C LEU A 95 -0.51 26.91 -0.34
N LEU A 96 -1.79 26.54 -0.25
CA LEU A 96 -2.27 25.20 -0.61
C LEU A 96 -3.16 25.23 -1.84
N GLY A 97 -3.99 26.27 -1.94
CA GLY A 97 -4.90 26.43 -3.05
C GLY A 97 -5.74 27.67 -2.90
N GLU A 98 -6.73 27.80 -3.77
CA GLU A 98 -7.65 28.93 -3.75
C GLU A 98 -9.08 28.52 -4.05
N PHE A 99 -10.02 29.32 -3.55
CA PHE A 99 -11.41 29.32 -3.95
C PHE A 99 -11.67 30.49 -4.89
N SER A 100 -12.25 30.21 -6.05
CA SER A 100 -12.88 31.27 -6.83
C SER A 100 -14.11 31.79 -6.08
N LYS A 101 -14.24 33.13 -5.94
CA LYS A 101 -15.48 33.69 -5.40
C LYS A 101 -16.62 33.43 -6.40
N PRO A 102 -17.83 33.09 -5.91
CA PRO A 102 -18.95 32.80 -6.81
C PRO A 102 -19.22 34.02 -7.70
N SER A 103 -19.40 33.80 -9.00
CA SER A 103 -19.80 34.82 -9.98
C SER A 103 -21.19 34.50 -10.53
N ALA A 104 -21.79 35.40 -11.32
CA ALA A 104 -23.09 35.14 -11.95
C ALA A 104 -23.08 33.94 -12.91
N GLN A 105 -21.90 33.46 -13.34
CA GLN A 105 -21.73 32.44 -14.37
C GLN A 105 -21.13 31.13 -13.85
N ALA A 106 -20.55 31.09 -12.63
CA ALA A 106 -19.93 29.88 -12.09
C ALA A 106 -19.99 29.82 -10.54
N PRO A 107 -20.23 28.63 -9.96
CA PRO A 107 -20.15 28.41 -8.52
C PRO A 107 -18.70 28.49 -8.02
N SER A 108 -18.52 28.72 -6.72
CA SER A 108 -17.21 28.66 -6.08
C SER A 108 -16.63 27.25 -6.21
N ARG A 109 -15.38 27.16 -6.67
CA ARG A 109 -14.65 25.90 -6.82
C ARG A 109 -13.29 26.04 -6.16
N PHE A 110 -12.93 25.04 -5.35
CA PHE A 110 -11.56 24.90 -4.88
C PHE A 110 -10.67 24.39 -6.01
N GLN A 111 -9.50 24.99 -6.15
CA GLN A 111 -8.42 24.43 -6.95
C GLN A 111 -7.13 24.38 -6.13
N ARG A 112 -6.33 23.34 -6.39
CA ARG A 112 -4.97 23.23 -5.83
C ARG A 112 -4.05 24.19 -6.56
N GLY A 113 -3.13 24.78 -5.82
CA GLY A 113 -2.29 25.85 -6.32
C GLY A 113 -3.01 27.20 -6.38
N VAL A 114 -2.24 28.25 -6.58
CA VAL A 114 -2.69 29.64 -6.51
C VAL A 114 -2.48 30.29 -7.86
N SER A 115 -3.53 30.90 -8.41
CA SER A 115 -3.45 31.60 -9.70
C SER A 115 -3.06 33.07 -9.54
N VAL A 116 -3.43 33.67 -8.40
CA VAL A 116 -3.12 35.04 -8.04
C VAL A 116 -2.41 35.04 -6.68
N TYR A 117 -1.15 35.44 -6.66
CA TYR A 117 -0.40 35.54 -5.41
C TYR A 117 -0.88 36.73 -4.56
N PRO A 118 -0.82 36.62 -3.22
CA PRO A 118 -1.16 37.73 -2.34
C PRO A 118 -0.15 38.86 -2.49
N SER A 119 -0.59 40.08 -2.16
CA SER A 119 0.23 41.28 -2.15
C SER A 119 0.65 41.64 -0.73
N LEU A 120 1.72 42.43 -0.60
CA LEU A 120 2.15 42.98 0.68
C LEU A 120 1.02 43.84 1.29
N GLY A 121 0.73 43.60 2.56
CA GLY A 121 -0.34 44.27 3.31
C GLY A 121 -1.70 43.56 3.25
N ASP A 122 -1.86 42.51 2.44
CA ASP A 122 -3.10 41.74 2.41
C ASP A 122 -3.40 41.14 3.79
N LYS A 123 -4.68 41.19 4.19
CA LYS A 123 -5.12 40.75 5.50
C LYS A 123 -5.24 39.23 5.54
N VAL A 124 -4.69 38.64 6.59
CA VAL A 124 -4.73 37.19 6.83
C VAL A 124 -5.67 36.92 7.99
N ILE A 125 -6.66 36.05 7.77
CA ILE A 125 -7.71 35.73 8.73
C ILE A 125 -7.81 34.22 8.95
N ILE A 126 -8.36 33.81 10.10
CA ILE A 126 -8.65 32.39 10.36
C ILE A 126 -9.75 31.91 9.39
N SER A 127 -9.56 30.72 8.81
CA SER A 127 -10.53 30.11 7.90
C SER A 127 -11.84 29.80 8.61
N SER A 128 -12.97 30.04 7.96
CA SER A 128 -14.29 29.69 8.51
C SER A 128 -14.61 28.20 8.34
N GLN A 129 -15.49 27.67 9.19
CA GLN A 129 -15.93 26.27 9.12
C GLN A 129 -16.52 25.90 7.75
N LYS A 130 -17.21 26.83 7.08
CA LYS A 130 -17.80 26.60 5.76
C LYS A 130 -16.74 26.45 4.68
N GLU A 131 -15.72 27.30 4.72
CA GLU A 131 -14.59 27.25 3.78
C GLU A 131 -13.77 25.96 4.00
N LEU A 132 -13.53 25.59 5.26
CA LEU A 132 -12.89 24.32 5.62
C LEU A 132 -13.72 23.12 5.16
N ASN A 133 -15.02 23.10 5.43
CA ASN A 133 -15.90 22.04 4.94
C ASN A 133 -15.93 21.97 3.41
N ALA A 134 -15.92 23.10 2.71
CA ALA A 134 -15.86 23.13 1.25
C ALA A 134 -14.53 22.57 0.71
N LEU A 135 -13.42 22.83 1.42
CA LEU A 135 -12.08 22.34 1.09
C LEU A 135 -12.00 20.81 1.25
N TYR A 136 -12.42 20.30 2.41
CA TYR A 136 -12.33 18.87 2.71
C TYR A 136 -13.44 18.02 2.06
N ARG A 137 -14.54 18.64 1.59
CA ARG A 137 -15.57 17.98 0.75
C ARG A 137 -15.29 18.10 -0.75
N ALA A 138 -14.17 18.70 -1.17
CA ALA A 138 -13.88 18.95 -2.58
C ALA A 138 -13.79 17.67 -3.44
N HIS A 139 -13.60 16.50 -2.81
CA HIS A 139 -13.69 15.20 -3.49
C HIS A 139 -15.13 14.91 -3.93
N LYS A 140 -15.45 15.35 -5.16
CA LYS A 140 -16.68 14.98 -5.87
C LYS A 140 -16.58 13.51 -6.29
N GLY A 141 -17.04 12.58 -5.45
CA GLY A 141 -17.22 11.19 -5.87
C GLY A 141 -17.13 10.12 -4.79
N ALA A 142 -16.47 9.02 -5.16
CA ALA A 142 -16.29 7.78 -4.42
C ALA A 142 -15.34 7.92 -3.21
N ALA A 143 -15.74 8.68 -2.19
CA ALA A 143 -14.93 8.86 -0.98
C ALA A 143 -15.37 7.95 0.20
N VAL A 144 -14.45 7.63 1.11
CA VAL A 144 -14.71 6.95 2.38
C VAL A 144 -14.13 7.76 3.54
N GLN A 145 -14.83 7.79 4.68
CA GLN A 145 -14.32 8.45 5.88
C GLN A 145 -13.48 7.45 6.70
N VAL A 146 -12.37 7.93 7.25
CA VAL A 146 -11.44 7.13 8.07
C VAL A 146 -11.05 7.81 9.38
N GLY A 147 -11.61 8.99 9.68
CA GLY A 147 -11.20 9.77 10.82
C GLY A 147 -11.69 11.21 10.80
N VAL A 148 -10.94 12.06 11.49
CA VAL A 148 -11.15 13.51 11.58
C VAL A 148 -9.82 14.28 11.48
N VAL A 149 -9.88 15.54 11.10
CA VAL A 149 -8.70 16.43 11.10
C VAL A 149 -8.32 16.79 12.54
N LYS A 150 -7.05 16.67 12.91
CA LYS A 150 -6.57 16.85 14.30
C LYS A 150 -6.87 18.25 14.86
N HIS A 151 -6.69 19.28 14.05
CA HIS A 151 -6.86 20.68 14.47
C HIS A 151 -8.33 21.13 14.51
N ASP A 152 -9.23 20.37 13.88
CA ASP A 152 -10.66 20.63 13.88
C ASP A 152 -11.44 19.31 13.71
N LEU A 153 -11.91 18.79 14.85
CA LEU A 153 -12.58 17.50 14.94
C LEU A 153 -13.94 17.48 14.23
N SER A 154 -14.49 18.63 13.84
CA SER A 154 -15.75 18.69 13.08
C SER A 154 -15.56 18.35 11.60
N ILE A 155 -14.30 18.33 11.11
CA ILE A 155 -13.97 18.04 9.73
C ILE A 155 -13.67 16.54 9.58
N PRO A 156 -14.44 15.81 8.76
CA PRO A 156 -14.18 14.40 8.49
C PRO A 156 -12.93 14.24 7.61
N ALA A 157 -12.02 13.36 8.02
CA ALA A 157 -10.91 12.91 7.19
C ALA A 157 -11.45 11.89 6.16
N SER A 158 -11.69 12.37 4.94
CA SER A 158 -12.23 11.57 3.83
C SER A 158 -11.15 11.27 2.80
N LEU A 159 -11.12 10.04 2.31
CA LEU A 159 -10.20 9.54 1.29
C LEU A 159 -10.96 9.27 0.00
N GLY A 160 -10.49 9.82 -1.12
CA GLY A 160 -10.93 9.42 -2.46
C GLY A 160 -10.46 8.00 -2.77
N VAL A 161 -11.39 7.07 -2.98
CA VAL A 161 -11.08 5.63 -3.16
C VAL A 161 -10.32 5.40 -4.46
N ASN A 162 -10.73 6.07 -5.54
CA ASN A 162 -10.07 5.92 -6.83
C ASN A 162 -8.64 6.45 -6.77
N GLU A 163 -8.44 7.63 -6.20
CA GLU A 163 -7.12 8.25 -6.07
C GLU A 163 -6.21 7.44 -5.14
N LEU A 164 -6.76 6.86 -4.06
CA LEU A 164 -6.01 6.04 -3.12
C LEU A 164 -5.44 4.78 -3.77
N PHE A 165 -6.26 4.06 -4.55
CA PHE A 165 -5.83 2.79 -5.14
C PHE A 165 -5.20 2.98 -6.53
N ALA A 166 -5.66 3.90 -7.35
CA ALA A 166 -5.05 4.16 -8.65
C ALA A 166 -3.65 4.79 -8.54
N GLY A 167 -3.35 5.48 -7.43
CA GLY A 167 -2.08 6.15 -7.20
C GLY A 167 -1.10 5.41 -6.29
N HIS A 168 -1.44 4.19 -5.83
CA HIS A 168 -0.70 3.49 -4.77
C HIS A 168 -0.65 4.27 -3.44
N CYS A 169 -0.43 3.55 -2.35
CA CYS A 169 -0.49 4.13 -1.01
C CYS A 169 0.64 3.58 -0.13
N ALA A 170 1.19 4.43 0.74
CA ALA A 170 2.11 4.03 1.78
C ALA A 170 1.60 4.44 3.17
N ILE A 171 1.66 3.52 4.14
CA ILE A 171 1.41 3.79 5.56
C ILE A 171 2.71 3.51 6.31
N VAL A 172 3.30 4.56 6.86
CA VAL A 172 4.65 4.51 7.44
C VAL A 172 4.66 5.05 8.87
N GLY A 173 5.42 4.43 9.76
CA GLY A 173 5.43 4.83 11.17
C GLY A 173 6.12 3.84 12.10
N ALA A 174 6.56 4.31 13.26
CA ALA A 174 7.17 3.45 14.28
C ALA A 174 6.24 2.30 14.73
N ALA A 175 6.81 1.27 15.35
CA ALA A 175 6.03 0.18 15.95
C ALA A 175 5.06 0.71 17.02
N GLY A 176 3.87 0.11 17.12
CA GLY A 176 2.85 0.50 18.09
C GLY A 176 2.08 1.79 17.79
N MET A 177 2.35 2.49 16.67
CA MET A 177 1.66 3.74 16.34
C MET A 177 0.25 3.55 15.74
N GLY A 178 -0.11 2.31 15.38
CA GLY A 178 -1.42 1.98 14.80
C GLY A 178 -1.43 1.80 13.28
N LYS A 179 -0.31 1.44 12.64
CA LYS A 179 -0.22 1.19 11.19
C LYS A 179 -1.19 0.11 10.73
N SER A 180 -1.17 -1.05 11.40
CA SER A 180 -2.03 -2.18 11.06
C SER A 180 -3.50 -1.82 11.30
N SER A 181 -3.79 -1.09 12.38
CA SER A 181 -5.14 -0.57 12.67
C SER A 181 -5.62 0.42 11.60
N ALA A 182 -4.76 1.33 11.14
CA ALA A 182 -5.08 2.27 10.07
C ALA A 182 -5.35 1.52 8.74
N THR A 183 -4.55 0.51 8.43
CA THR A 183 -4.73 -0.35 7.25
C THR A 183 -6.07 -1.10 7.31
N ALA A 184 -6.35 -1.77 8.43
CA ALA A 184 -7.61 -2.47 8.65
C ALA A 184 -8.81 -1.51 8.60
N LEU A 185 -8.68 -0.28 9.12
CA LEU A 185 -9.72 0.74 9.07
C LEU A 185 -9.98 1.20 7.63
N ILE A 186 -8.94 1.52 6.87
CA ILE A 186 -9.07 1.92 5.46
C ILE A 186 -9.77 0.83 4.67
N VAL A 187 -9.31 -0.42 4.78
CA VAL A 187 -9.92 -1.56 4.09
C VAL A 187 -11.38 -1.75 4.53
N ASN A 188 -11.67 -1.72 5.84
CA ASN A 188 -13.04 -1.85 6.34
C ASN A 188 -13.98 -0.73 5.86
N SER A 189 -13.51 0.52 5.85
CA SER A 189 -14.28 1.66 5.36
C SER A 189 -14.58 1.52 3.86
N VAL A 190 -13.64 1.01 3.07
CA VAL A 190 -13.85 0.69 1.65
C VAL A 190 -14.87 -0.43 1.49
N LEU A 191 -14.69 -1.56 2.18
CA LEU A 191 -15.59 -2.71 2.07
C LEU A 191 -17.02 -2.41 2.51
N THR A 192 -17.21 -1.52 3.48
CA THR A 192 -18.54 -1.09 3.92
C THR A 192 -19.30 -0.37 2.80
N LYS A 193 -18.60 0.37 1.94
CA LYS A 193 -19.20 1.11 0.81
C LYS A 193 -19.15 0.33 -0.50
N TYR A 194 -18.15 -0.52 -0.69
CA TYR A 194 -17.87 -1.29 -1.89
C TYR A 194 -17.65 -2.77 -1.51
N PRO A 195 -18.73 -3.54 -1.28
CA PRO A 195 -18.63 -4.92 -0.80
C PRO A 195 -17.97 -5.89 -1.79
N HIS A 196 -17.87 -5.50 -3.07
CA HIS A 196 -17.24 -6.27 -4.13
C HIS A 196 -15.81 -5.78 -4.47
N ALA A 197 -15.15 -5.08 -3.56
CA ALA A 197 -13.72 -4.79 -3.73
C ALA A 197 -12.89 -6.07 -3.57
N HIS A 198 -11.69 -6.10 -4.13
CA HIS A 198 -10.80 -7.27 -4.06
C HIS A 198 -9.48 -6.89 -3.40
N PHE A 199 -9.20 -7.46 -2.23
CA PHE A 199 -7.98 -7.22 -1.47
C PHE A 199 -7.17 -8.51 -1.29
N VAL A 200 -5.86 -8.42 -1.48
CA VAL A 200 -4.90 -9.47 -1.11
C VAL A 200 -3.95 -8.88 -0.09
N VAL A 201 -3.94 -9.42 1.13
CA VAL A 201 -3.12 -8.96 2.25
C VAL A 201 -2.01 -9.95 2.49
N PHE A 202 -0.76 -9.53 2.28
CA PHE A 202 0.42 -10.26 2.70
C PHE A 202 0.76 -9.84 4.13
N ASP A 203 0.40 -10.71 5.07
CA ASP A 203 0.43 -10.48 6.50
C ASP A 203 1.72 -11.04 7.10
N GLN A 204 2.75 -10.18 7.24
CA GLN A 204 4.06 -10.60 7.73
C GLN A 204 4.04 -10.95 9.22
N TYR A 205 3.08 -10.41 9.98
CA TYR A 205 3.04 -10.55 11.43
C TYR A 205 1.83 -11.37 11.94
N ASN A 206 0.96 -11.86 11.04
CA ASN A 206 -0.32 -12.55 11.30
C ASN A 206 -1.25 -11.72 12.20
N GLU A 207 -1.39 -10.42 11.91
CA GLU A 207 -2.23 -9.51 12.69
C GLU A 207 -3.67 -9.39 12.14
N TYR A 208 -3.94 -9.72 10.87
CA TYR A 208 -5.18 -9.35 10.17
C TYR A 208 -6.27 -10.42 10.14
N SER A 209 -5.99 -11.66 10.51
CA SER A 209 -6.94 -12.79 10.38
C SER A 209 -8.32 -12.52 10.98
N ASN A 210 -8.38 -11.79 12.10
CA ASN A 210 -9.63 -11.44 12.77
C ASN A 210 -10.24 -10.10 12.30
N CYS A 211 -9.51 -9.27 11.56
CA CYS A 211 -9.89 -7.89 11.26
C CYS A 211 -11.17 -7.73 10.42
N PHE A 212 -11.49 -8.74 9.61
CA PHE A 212 -12.55 -8.64 8.60
C PHE A 212 -13.72 -9.63 8.83
N GLY A 213 -13.63 -10.51 9.82
CA GLY A 213 -14.65 -11.52 10.11
C GLY A 213 -14.90 -12.45 8.91
N ALA A 214 -16.17 -12.76 8.63
CA ALA A 214 -16.56 -13.60 7.49
C ALA A 214 -16.20 -13.02 6.10
N ARG A 215 -15.73 -11.76 6.03
CA ARG A 215 -15.33 -11.10 4.78
C ARG A 215 -13.90 -11.45 4.33
N ALA A 216 -13.18 -12.28 5.09
CA ALA A 216 -11.83 -12.72 4.74
C ALA A 216 -11.72 -14.24 4.63
N VAL A 217 -10.90 -14.68 3.67
CA VAL A 217 -10.35 -16.04 3.60
C VAL A 217 -8.87 -15.96 3.96
N VAL A 218 -8.44 -16.82 4.89
CA VAL A 218 -7.08 -16.83 5.43
C VAL A 218 -6.32 -18.05 4.91
N PHE A 219 -5.14 -17.79 4.35
CA PHE A 219 -4.17 -18.78 3.92
C PHE A 219 -2.97 -18.76 4.86
N ASP A 220 -2.63 -19.91 5.43
CA ASP A 220 -1.47 -20.10 6.29
C ASP A 220 -0.49 -21.10 5.66
N HIS A 221 0.59 -21.41 6.36
CA HIS A 221 1.58 -22.37 5.89
C HIS A 221 1.08 -23.82 5.68
N GLU A 222 -0.08 -24.20 6.20
CA GLU A 222 -0.63 -25.55 6.07
C GLU A 222 -1.54 -25.68 4.85
N ASN A 223 -2.33 -24.63 4.57
CA ASN A 223 -3.33 -24.65 3.49
C ASN A 223 -2.92 -23.85 2.24
N LEU A 224 -1.86 -23.04 2.31
CA LEU A 224 -1.33 -22.32 1.16
C LEU A 224 -0.54 -23.29 0.27
N SER A 225 -1.05 -23.50 -0.93
CA SER A 225 -0.38 -24.23 -2.00
C SER A 225 -0.19 -23.31 -3.19
N LEU A 226 1.04 -23.19 -3.68
CA LEU A 226 1.37 -22.45 -4.89
C LEU A 226 1.96 -23.42 -5.91
N PRO A 227 1.20 -23.92 -6.89
CA PRO A 227 1.72 -24.93 -7.80
C PRO A 227 2.97 -24.46 -8.56
N TYR A 228 4.07 -25.24 -8.50
CA TYR A 228 5.36 -24.90 -9.13
C TYR A 228 5.26 -24.53 -10.62
N TRP A 229 4.23 -25.01 -11.33
CA TRP A 229 4.05 -24.72 -12.76
C TRP A 229 3.59 -23.28 -13.03
N LEU A 230 3.17 -22.53 -12.01
CA LEU A 230 2.87 -21.10 -12.06
C LEU A 230 4.12 -20.22 -12.11
N LEU A 231 5.28 -20.76 -11.70
CA LEU A 231 6.55 -20.05 -11.77
C LEU A 231 6.89 -19.72 -13.23
N THR A 232 7.41 -18.51 -13.45
CA THR A 232 8.12 -18.21 -14.70
C THR A 232 9.42 -19.01 -14.74
N PHE A 233 9.99 -19.11 -15.93
CA PHE A 233 11.28 -19.74 -16.09
C PHE A 233 12.36 -19.00 -15.28
N ASP A 234 12.34 -17.67 -15.29
CA ASP A 234 13.31 -16.86 -14.54
C ASP A 234 13.17 -17.06 -13.02
N GLU A 235 11.94 -17.13 -12.50
CA GLU A 235 11.68 -17.45 -11.08
C GLU A 235 12.18 -18.85 -10.72
N LEU A 236 11.93 -19.84 -11.57
CA LEU A 236 12.40 -21.20 -11.35
C LEU A 236 13.93 -21.29 -11.39
N ILE A 237 14.59 -20.59 -12.31
CA ILE A 237 16.06 -20.55 -12.39
C ILE A 237 16.63 -19.91 -11.14
N GLU A 238 16.06 -18.82 -10.67
CA GLU A 238 16.51 -18.15 -9.45
C GLU A 238 16.39 -19.07 -8.22
N ILE A 239 15.30 -19.82 -8.13
CA ILE A 239 15.07 -20.81 -7.06
C ILE A 239 16.08 -21.98 -7.15
N LEU A 240 16.44 -22.42 -8.35
CA LEU A 240 17.35 -23.55 -8.56
C LEU A 240 18.83 -23.17 -8.44
N TYR A 241 19.21 -21.99 -8.90
CA TYR A 241 20.60 -21.60 -9.16
C TYR A 241 21.07 -20.40 -8.34
N SER A 242 20.44 -20.12 -7.20
CA SER A 242 20.84 -19.03 -6.30
C SER A 242 22.36 -19.07 -6.07
N ASP A 243 23.03 -17.91 -6.24
CA ASP A 243 24.45 -17.65 -5.94
C ASP A 243 25.54 -18.17 -6.91
N ARG A 244 25.27 -18.52 -8.18
CA ARG A 244 26.35 -19.02 -9.08
C ARG A 244 26.27 -18.57 -10.55
N PRO A 245 27.38 -18.10 -11.16
CA PRO A 245 27.49 -17.98 -12.61
C PRO A 245 27.89 -19.31 -13.27
N ASP A 246 27.46 -19.47 -14.52
CA ASP A 246 27.79 -20.52 -15.51
C ASP A 246 27.09 -21.88 -15.46
N PHE A 247 25.76 -21.88 -15.59
CA PHE A 247 24.96 -23.05 -15.96
C PHE A 247 24.21 -22.88 -17.30
N ALA A 248 24.73 -22.06 -18.21
CA ALA A 248 24.03 -21.68 -19.45
C ALA A 248 23.52 -22.88 -20.27
N GLU A 249 24.33 -23.95 -20.38
CA GLU A 249 23.92 -25.19 -21.07
C GLU A 249 22.78 -25.93 -20.35
N GLU A 250 22.84 -26.06 -19.02
CA GLU A 250 21.76 -26.70 -18.23
C GLU A 250 20.46 -25.89 -18.31
N ILE A 251 20.55 -24.56 -18.22
CA ILE A 251 19.42 -23.64 -18.27
C ILE A 251 18.73 -23.74 -19.63
N GLU A 252 19.49 -23.73 -20.74
CA GLU A 252 18.91 -23.84 -22.08
C GLU A 252 18.20 -25.19 -22.28
N ILE A 253 18.83 -26.30 -21.83
CA ILE A 253 18.20 -27.62 -21.91
C ILE A 253 16.93 -27.67 -21.04
N LEU A 254 16.98 -27.15 -19.82
CA LEU A 254 15.82 -27.11 -18.92
C LEU A 254 14.64 -26.35 -19.54
N ARG A 255 14.91 -25.20 -20.18
CA ARG A 255 13.88 -24.40 -20.89
C ARG A 255 13.14 -25.24 -21.93
N GLN A 256 13.90 -25.97 -22.77
CA GLN A 256 13.33 -26.81 -23.82
C GLN A 256 12.52 -27.99 -23.24
N LEU A 257 13.01 -28.60 -22.16
CA LEU A 257 12.34 -29.73 -21.52
C LEU A 257 11.04 -29.32 -20.81
N ILE A 258 11.01 -28.16 -20.14
CA ILE A 258 9.78 -27.60 -19.54
C ILE A 258 8.76 -27.29 -20.63
N GLN A 259 9.17 -26.63 -21.72
CA GLN A 259 8.27 -26.35 -22.84
C GLN A 259 7.67 -27.65 -23.41
N LYS A 260 8.49 -28.69 -23.54
CA LYS A 260 8.03 -30.01 -23.99
C LYS A 260 7.06 -30.65 -23.00
N ALA A 261 7.33 -30.61 -21.70
CA ALA A 261 6.45 -31.13 -20.65
C ALA A 261 5.07 -30.45 -20.66
N ARG A 262 5.04 -29.12 -20.81
CA ARG A 262 3.79 -28.36 -20.93
C ARG A 262 3.02 -28.70 -22.20
N LYS A 263 3.68 -28.81 -23.35
CA LYS A 263 3.04 -29.21 -24.63
C LYS A 263 2.43 -30.61 -24.56
N LEU A 264 3.13 -31.56 -23.92
CA LEU A 264 2.62 -32.92 -23.71
C LEU A 264 1.37 -32.91 -22.83
N THR A 265 1.40 -32.17 -21.72
CA THR A 265 0.28 -32.08 -20.78
C THR A 265 -0.93 -31.38 -21.40
N ALA A 266 -0.72 -30.25 -22.08
CA ALA A 266 -1.78 -29.52 -22.79
C ALA A 266 -2.47 -30.41 -23.86
N SER A 267 -1.68 -31.19 -24.61
CA SER A 267 -2.19 -32.13 -25.60
C SER A 267 -3.00 -33.28 -24.99
N ALA A 268 -2.70 -33.66 -23.75
CA ALA A 268 -3.39 -34.72 -23.02
C ALA A 268 -4.71 -34.24 -22.39
N ILE A 269 -4.72 -33.02 -21.84
CA ILE A 269 -5.90 -32.43 -21.18
C ILE A 269 -6.97 -32.04 -22.21
N ARG A 270 -6.58 -31.58 -23.42
CA ARG A 270 -7.53 -31.18 -24.48
C ARG A 270 -7.26 -31.94 -25.80
N PRO A 271 -7.71 -33.20 -25.93
CA PRO A 271 -7.48 -34.02 -27.12
C PRO A 271 -8.10 -33.43 -28.40
N SER A 272 -9.18 -32.64 -28.26
CA SER A 272 -9.88 -31.94 -29.33
C SER A 272 -9.00 -30.88 -30.04
N LEU A 273 -7.97 -30.34 -29.38
CA LEU A 273 -6.99 -29.43 -29.99
C LEU A 273 -6.13 -30.11 -31.08
N ARG A 274 -6.14 -31.45 -31.19
CA ARG A 274 -5.40 -32.19 -32.22
C ARG A 274 -6.11 -32.24 -33.58
N LEU A 275 -7.44 -32.06 -33.61
CA LEU A 275 -8.27 -32.28 -34.79
C LEU A 275 -8.59 -31.01 -35.60
N GLY A 276 -8.35 -29.81 -35.06
CA GLY A 276 -8.58 -28.52 -35.74
C GLY A 276 -7.28 -27.73 -35.96
N GLY A 277 -7.24 -26.90 -37.02
CA GLY A 277 -6.08 -26.06 -37.36
C GLY A 277 -5.69 -25.08 -36.25
N ASP A 278 -6.68 -24.45 -35.59
CA ASP A 278 -6.46 -23.48 -34.52
C ASP A 278 -5.89 -24.12 -33.23
N GLY A 279 -6.30 -25.34 -32.89
CA GLY A 279 -5.82 -26.02 -31.67
C GLY A 279 -4.35 -26.44 -31.73
N ARG A 280 -3.81 -26.72 -32.93
CA ARG A 280 -2.37 -26.96 -33.11
C ARG A 280 -1.56 -25.67 -32.97
N ALA A 281 -2.10 -24.54 -33.39
CA ALA A 281 -1.45 -23.24 -33.21
C ALA A 281 -1.36 -22.86 -31.72
N GLU A 282 -2.43 -23.07 -30.95
CA GLU A 282 -2.44 -22.84 -29.49
C GLU A 282 -1.42 -23.71 -28.75
N VAL A 283 -1.35 -25.01 -29.02
CA VAL A 283 -0.35 -25.90 -28.40
C VAL A 283 1.08 -25.51 -28.78
N ASN A 284 1.29 -25.03 -30.01
CA ASN A 284 2.61 -24.57 -30.45
C ASN A 284 3.04 -23.24 -29.82
N ALA A 285 2.09 -22.38 -29.46
CA ALA A 285 2.33 -21.10 -28.79
C ALA A 285 2.75 -21.25 -27.31
N VAL A 286 2.53 -22.42 -26.69
CA VAL A 286 2.97 -22.70 -25.32
C VAL A 286 4.50 -22.63 -25.20
N ASN A 287 4.96 -21.75 -24.31
CA ASN A 287 6.37 -21.51 -24.01
C ASN A 287 6.69 -21.81 -22.52
N ALA A 288 7.95 -21.57 -22.13
CA ALA A 288 8.46 -21.83 -20.78
C ALA A 288 7.89 -20.88 -19.70
N ASP A 289 7.15 -19.83 -20.07
CA ASP A 289 6.53 -18.88 -19.13
C ASP A 289 4.98 -18.92 -19.15
N THR A 290 4.40 -19.71 -20.06
CA THR A 290 2.94 -19.91 -20.12
C THR A 290 2.48 -20.62 -18.85
N PRO A 291 1.56 -20.06 -18.03
CA PRO A 291 1.11 -20.65 -16.77
C PRO A 291 0.19 -21.86 -17.03
N SER A 292 0.77 -22.91 -17.60
CA SER A 292 0.10 -24.14 -18.00
C SER A 292 0.59 -25.28 -17.12
N PRO A 293 -0.33 -26.07 -16.55
CA PRO A 293 0.01 -27.21 -15.73
C PRO A 293 0.88 -28.23 -16.50
N TYR A 294 1.88 -28.77 -15.82
CA TYR A 294 2.66 -29.92 -16.27
C TYR A 294 3.07 -30.74 -15.06
N ARG A 295 3.23 -32.06 -15.20
CA ARG A 295 3.67 -32.92 -14.09
C ARG A 295 5.17 -32.89 -13.90
N PHE A 296 5.61 -32.80 -12.65
CA PHE A 296 7.03 -32.82 -12.29
C PHE A 296 7.67 -34.17 -12.65
N SER A 297 6.92 -35.27 -12.49
CA SER A 297 7.34 -36.61 -12.92
C SER A 297 7.64 -36.69 -14.41
N ASP A 298 6.85 -36.01 -15.25
CA ASP A 298 7.01 -36.02 -16.70
C ASP A 298 8.26 -35.23 -17.10
N LEU A 299 8.54 -34.11 -16.40
CA LEU A 299 9.78 -33.37 -16.57
C LEU A 299 11.00 -34.23 -16.21
N LEU A 300 10.97 -34.93 -15.06
CA LEU A 300 12.05 -35.84 -14.66
C LEU A 300 12.25 -36.98 -15.67
N ALA A 301 11.17 -37.57 -16.19
CA ALA A 301 11.24 -38.61 -17.21
C ALA A 301 11.82 -38.10 -18.54
N LEU A 302 11.52 -36.85 -18.93
CA LEU A 302 12.13 -36.21 -20.08
C LEU A 302 13.63 -35.97 -19.90
N ILE A 303 14.06 -35.60 -18.70
CA ILE A 303 15.49 -35.47 -18.35
C ILE A 303 16.18 -36.84 -18.41
N ASP A 304 15.57 -37.89 -17.83
CA ASP A 304 16.11 -39.25 -17.86
C ASP A 304 16.26 -39.77 -19.30
N LYS A 305 15.28 -39.48 -20.16
CA LYS A 305 15.36 -39.80 -21.60
C LYS A 305 16.47 -39.02 -22.31
N ALA A 306 16.66 -37.75 -21.97
CA ALA A 306 17.74 -36.93 -22.54
C ALA A 306 19.12 -37.47 -22.12
N ILE A 307 19.30 -37.88 -20.86
CA ILE A 307 20.52 -38.52 -20.35
C ILE A 307 20.85 -39.80 -21.13
N GLY A 308 19.86 -40.63 -21.43
CA GLY A 308 20.05 -41.90 -22.16
C GLY A 308 20.34 -41.76 -23.66
N GLY A 309 20.03 -40.60 -24.25
CA GLY A 309 20.21 -40.34 -25.69
C GLY A 309 21.45 -39.53 -26.06
N MET A 310 22.26 -39.10 -25.08
CA MET A 310 23.43 -38.25 -25.33
C MET A 310 24.74 -39.04 -25.38
N GLU A 311 25.55 -38.80 -26.42
CA GLU A 311 26.86 -39.42 -26.61
C GLU A 311 27.99 -38.67 -25.88
N THR A 312 27.84 -37.35 -25.65
CA THR A 312 28.86 -36.50 -25.04
C THR A 312 28.86 -36.62 -23.51
N SER A 313 29.98 -37.04 -22.93
CA SER A 313 30.16 -37.20 -21.47
C SER A 313 29.90 -35.94 -20.63
N SER A 314 30.09 -34.75 -21.20
CA SER A 314 29.88 -33.45 -20.50
C SER A 314 28.40 -33.14 -20.31
N ALA A 315 27.61 -33.13 -21.39
CA ALA A 315 26.17 -32.83 -21.34
C ALA A 315 25.39 -33.84 -20.46
N THR A 316 25.80 -35.11 -20.51
CA THR A 316 25.25 -36.16 -19.65
C THR A 316 25.53 -35.90 -18.15
N ARG A 317 26.71 -35.35 -17.80
CA ARG A 317 27.03 -34.96 -16.41
C ARG A 317 26.15 -33.79 -15.97
N SER A 318 26.03 -32.74 -16.79
CA SER A 318 25.21 -31.56 -16.50
C SER A 318 23.73 -31.92 -16.29
N LEU A 319 23.17 -32.77 -17.16
CA LEU A 319 21.79 -33.26 -17.00
C LEU A 319 21.57 -34.09 -15.73
N ARG A 320 22.54 -34.92 -15.34
CA ARG A 320 22.46 -35.66 -14.06
C ARG A 320 22.48 -34.71 -12.86
N GLN A 321 23.30 -33.67 -12.89
CA GLN A 321 23.33 -32.64 -11.83
C GLN A 321 22.01 -31.87 -11.76
N LEU A 322 21.48 -31.43 -12.90
CA LEU A 322 20.15 -30.81 -13.00
C LEU A 322 19.06 -31.71 -12.41
N ARG A 323 19.06 -33.01 -12.75
CA ARG A 323 18.09 -33.98 -12.21
C ARG A 323 18.17 -34.09 -10.69
N ILE A 324 19.38 -34.19 -10.13
CA ILE A 324 19.60 -34.27 -8.69
C ILE A 324 19.07 -33.00 -8.02
N ARG A 325 19.40 -31.83 -8.56
CA ARG A 325 18.97 -30.52 -8.04
C ARG A 325 17.45 -30.37 -8.03
N LEU A 326 16.79 -30.73 -9.13
CA LEU A 326 15.32 -30.75 -9.23
C LEU A 326 14.70 -31.73 -8.23
N SER A 327 15.32 -32.89 -8.02
CA SER A 327 14.81 -33.86 -7.04
C SER A 327 14.96 -33.33 -5.61
N GLN A 328 16.10 -32.72 -5.29
CA GLN A 328 16.37 -32.12 -3.97
C GLN A 328 15.39 -31.00 -3.65
N ILE A 329 15.13 -30.10 -4.60
CA ILE A 329 14.24 -28.96 -4.36
C ILE A 329 12.79 -29.39 -4.14
N SER A 330 12.35 -30.46 -4.81
CA SER A 330 11.00 -31.01 -4.62
C SER A 330 10.77 -31.63 -3.24
N THR A 331 11.85 -31.96 -2.53
CA THR A 331 11.82 -32.53 -1.18
C THR A 331 12.26 -31.55 -0.09
N ASP A 332 12.70 -30.35 -0.46
CA ASP A 332 13.16 -29.33 0.48
C ASP A 332 11.96 -28.72 1.22
N ALA A 333 11.99 -28.77 2.55
CA ALA A 333 10.92 -28.26 3.41
C ALA A 333 10.61 -26.78 3.16
N ARG A 334 11.62 -25.97 2.78
CA ARG A 334 11.44 -24.54 2.49
C ARG A 334 10.56 -24.28 1.27
N TYR A 335 10.60 -25.18 0.31
CA TYR A 335 9.84 -25.10 -0.94
C TYR A 335 8.64 -26.04 -0.96
N ALA A 336 8.31 -26.67 0.18
CA ALA A 336 7.23 -27.64 0.26
C ALA A 336 5.90 -27.05 -0.24
N PHE A 337 5.60 -25.78 0.03
CA PHE A 337 4.39 -25.09 -0.48
C PHE A 337 4.27 -25.07 -2.02
N LEU A 338 5.38 -25.23 -2.76
CA LEU A 338 5.38 -25.32 -4.22
C LEU A 338 4.95 -26.69 -4.75
N PHE A 339 5.11 -27.72 -3.92
CA PHE A 339 4.98 -29.13 -4.28
C PHE A 339 3.92 -29.90 -3.46
N ASN A 340 3.46 -29.35 -2.32
CA ASN A 340 2.44 -29.91 -1.43
C ASN A 340 0.99 -29.69 -1.93
N GLY A 341 0.86 -29.05 -3.09
CA GLY A 341 -0.40 -28.76 -3.76
C GLY A 341 -0.99 -29.92 -4.56
N LEU A 342 -2.32 -29.97 -4.55
CA LEU A 342 -3.18 -30.94 -5.23
C LEU A 342 -2.75 -31.21 -6.68
N SER A 343 -3.09 -32.42 -7.15
CA SER A 343 -2.92 -32.93 -8.51
C SER A 343 -2.98 -31.86 -9.61
N VAL A 344 -2.36 -32.12 -10.77
CA VAL A 344 -2.42 -31.31 -12.02
C VAL A 344 -3.86 -30.92 -12.48
N GLN A 345 -4.90 -31.32 -11.74
CA GLN A 345 -6.30 -30.96 -11.91
C GLN A 345 -6.72 -29.60 -11.32
N GLU A 346 -5.92 -28.93 -10.49
CA GLU A 346 -6.23 -27.53 -10.14
C GLU A 346 -6.05 -26.64 -11.38
N ASP A 347 -7.17 -26.19 -11.94
CA ASP A 347 -7.20 -25.21 -13.02
C ASP A 347 -6.76 -23.85 -12.47
N LEU A 348 -5.93 -23.12 -13.23
CA LEU A 348 -5.56 -21.73 -13.00
C LEU A 348 -6.78 -20.87 -12.63
N THR A 349 -7.94 -21.16 -13.21
CA THR A 349 -9.21 -20.49 -12.92
C THR A 349 -9.58 -20.54 -11.44
N ASN A 350 -9.51 -21.73 -10.82
CA ASN A 350 -9.84 -21.91 -9.40
C ASN A 350 -8.81 -21.24 -8.51
N PHE A 351 -7.53 -21.37 -8.85
CA PHE A 351 -6.44 -20.71 -8.13
C PHE A 351 -6.63 -19.19 -8.12
N LEU A 352 -6.79 -18.57 -9.29
CA LEU A 352 -7.00 -17.12 -9.39
C LEU A 352 -8.30 -16.70 -8.70
N GLY A 353 -9.38 -17.45 -8.84
CA GLY A 353 -10.65 -17.16 -8.17
C GLY A 353 -10.54 -17.19 -6.65
N GLN A 354 -9.75 -18.12 -6.10
CA GLN A 354 -9.53 -18.27 -4.67
C GLN A 354 -8.69 -17.13 -4.07
N PHE A 355 -7.58 -16.74 -4.72
CA PHE A 355 -6.68 -15.69 -4.23
C PHE A 355 -7.18 -14.28 -4.54
N PHE A 356 -7.79 -14.06 -5.72
CA PHE A 356 -8.31 -12.73 -6.10
C PHE A 356 -9.79 -12.56 -5.76
N ARG A 357 -10.42 -13.57 -5.14
CA ARG A 357 -11.82 -13.54 -4.69
C ARG A 357 -12.77 -13.22 -5.84
N VAL A 358 -12.67 -13.99 -6.93
CA VAL A 358 -13.52 -13.87 -8.12
C VAL A 358 -14.25 -15.20 -8.35
N PRO A 359 -15.57 -15.30 -8.09
CA PRO A 359 -16.44 -14.28 -7.49
C PRO A 359 -16.10 -14.00 -6.01
N VAL A 360 -16.65 -12.89 -5.48
CA VAL A 360 -16.34 -12.40 -4.12
C VAL A 360 -16.89 -13.35 -3.03
N ASP A 361 -18.08 -13.89 -3.24
CA ASP A 361 -18.79 -14.80 -2.32
C ASP A 361 -18.79 -14.31 -0.86
N ASP A 362 -19.18 -13.04 -0.68
CA ASP A 362 -19.19 -12.30 0.61
C ASP A 362 -17.84 -12.21 1.35
N ALA A 363 -16.75 -12.71 0.75
CA ALA A 363 -15.40 -12.66 1.28
C ALA A 363 -14.43 -11.93 0.33
N PRO A 364 -14.46 -10.58 0.28
CA PRO A 364 -13.64 -9.75 -0.60
C PRO A 364 -12.14 -9.71 -0.26
N VAL A 365 -11.73 -10.21 0.91
CA VAL A 365 -10.34 -10.15 1.37
C VAL A 365 -9.70 -11.55 1.35
N CYS A 366 -8.56 -11.68 0.69
CA CYS A 366 -7.66 -12.81 0.83
C CYS A 366 -6.51 -12.39 1.75
N ILE A 367 -6.26 -13.11 2.83
CA ILE A 367 -5.13 -12.88 3.75
C ILE A 367 -4.17 -14.04 3.60
N ILE A 368 -2.89 -13.73 3.45
CA ILE A 368 -1.80 -14.70 3.36
C ILE A 368 -0.88 -14.46 4.55
N GLU A 369 -0.93 -15.36 5.51
CA GLU A 369 -0.11 -15.35 6.72
C GLU A 369 1.31 -15.83 6.44
N LEU A 370 2.28 -14.95 6.61
CA LEU A 370 3.69 -15.20 6.28
C LEU A 370 4.56 -15.40 7.53
N ALA A 371 4.07 -15.08 8.73
CA ALA A 371 4.90 -15.06 9.94
C ALA A 371 5.54 -16.41 10.32
N ARG A 372 4.92 -17.53 9.89
CA ARG A 372 5.40 -18.90 10.15
C ARG A 372 6.25 -19.46 8.99
N MET A 373 6.38 -18.71 7.90
CA MET A 373 7.11 -19.15 6.72
C MET A 373 8.57 -18.68 6.77
N GLN A 374 9.45 -19.39 6.06
CA GLN A 374 10.82 -18.93 5.87
C GLN A 374 10.83 -17.66 4.99
N PRO A 375 11.82 -16.76 5.15
CA PRO A 375 11.90 -15.53 4.37
C PRO A 375 11.89 -15.77 2.86
N GLU A 376 12.60 -16.78 2.37
CA GLU A 376 12.69 -17.11 0.94
C GLU A 376 11.32 -17.54 0.39
N ALA A 377 10.60 -18.39 1.14
CA ALA A 377 9.25 -18.82 0.77
C ALA A 377 8.29 -17.62 0.70
N SER A 378 8.33 -16.75 1.69
CA SER A 378 7.51 -15.54 1.75
C SER A 378 7.76 -14.63 0.54
N GLN A 379 9.02 -14.39 0.19
CA GLN A 379 9.38 -13.57 -0.97
C GLN A 379 8.89 -14.17 -2.30
N ILE A 380 8.99 -15.49 -2.48
CA ILE A 380 8.48 -16.18 -3.68
C ILE A 380 6.96 -16.06 -3.77
N ILE A 381 6.24 -16.27 -2.67
CA ILE A 381 4.77 -16.18 -2.63
C ILE A 381 4.31 -14.77 -3.01
N VAL A 382 4.90 -13.74 -2.38
CA VAL A 382 4.60 -12.33 -2.69
C VAL A 382 4.92 -12.03 -4.16
N SER A 383 6.05 -12.50 -4.68
CA SER A 383 6.47 -12.30 -6.06
C SER A 383 5.45 -12.87 -7.05
N VAL A 384 5.15 -14.16 -6.91
CA VAL A 384 4.30 -14.88 -7.86
C VAL A 384 2.88 -14.35 -7.83
N ILE A 385 2.30 -14.16 -6.64
CA ILE A 385 0.92 -13.67 -6.53
C ILE A 385 0.80 -12.23 -7.05
N SER A 386 1.78 -11.37 -6.77
CA SER A 386 1.83 -10.00 -7.32
C SER A 386 1.94 -10.01 -8.85
N ARG A 387 2.79 -10.90 -9.41
CA ARG A 387 2.91 -11.05 -10.86
C ARG A 387 1.63 -11.57 -11.49
N LEU A 388 0.97 -12.54 -10.86
CA LEU A 388 -0.32 -13.05 -11.33
C LEU A 388 -1.40 -11.97 -11.26
N ALA A 389 -1.40 -11.11 -10.24
CA ALA A 389 -2.32 -9.98 -10.15
C ALA A 389 -2.10 -8.99 -11.31
N LEU A 390 -0.84 -8.67 -11.61
CA LEU A 390 -0.45 -7.85 -12.77
C LEU A 390 -0.96 -8.46 -14.08
N GLN A 391 -0.70 -9.75 -14.32
CA GLN A 391 -1.15 -10.44 -15.53
C GLN A 391 -2.68 -10.49 -15.61
N PHE A 392 -3.35 -10.82 -14.51
CA PHE A 392 -4.81 -10.86 -14.44
C PHE A 392 -5.43 -9.49 -14.74
N GLY A 393 -4.88 -8.40 -14.20
CA GLY A 393 -5.29 -7.03 -14.52
C GLY A 393 -5.12 -6.70 -16.01
N GLN A 394 -4.00 -7.11 -16.62
CA GLN A 394 -3.74 -6.93 -18.05
C GLN A 394 -4.75 -7.67 -18.93
N TRP A 395 -4.98 -8.96 -18.66
CA TRP A 395 -5.91 -9.80 -19.44
C TRP A 395 -7.38 -9.41 -19.24
N SER A 396 -7.75 -9.00 -18.02
CA SER A 396 -9.09 -8.49 -17.70
C SER A 396 -9.31 -7.04 -18.15
N LYS A 397 -8.26 -6.35 -18.63
CA LYS A 397 -8.27 -4.91 -18.95
C LYS A 397 -8.76 -4.04 -17.78
N GLY A 398 -8.41 -4.43 -16.56
CA GLY A 398 -8.82 -3.74 -15.33
C GLY A 398 -10.30 -3.86 -14.98
N ALA A 399 -11.03 -4.82 -15.56
CA ALA A 399 -12.44 -5.05 -15.23
C ALA A 399 -12.65 -5.45 -13.76
N VAL A 400 -11.63 -6.04 -13.12
CA VAL A 400 -11.63 -6.44 -11.72
C VAL A 400 -10.43 -5.80 -11.02
N PRO A 401 -10.59 -4.63 -10.39
CA PRO A 401 -9.50 -3.97 -9.69
C PRO A 401 -9.09 -4.74 -8.42
N ILE A 402 -7.79 -4.98 -8.25
CA ILE A 402 -7.20 -5.69 -7.11
C ILE A 402 -6.28 -4.75 -6.34
N SER A 403 -6.36 -4.77 -5.01
CA SER A 403 -5.41 -4.08 -4.14
C SER A 403 -4.54 -5.05 -3.36
N LEU A 404 -3.23 -4.96 -3.58
CA LEU A 404 -2.21 -5.71 -2.85
C LEU A 404 -1.77 -4.90 -1.64
N VAL A 405 -2.00 -5.43 -0.45
CA VAL A 405 -1.53 -4.86 0.82
C VAL A 405 -0.29 -5.64 1.24
N ILE A 406 0.87 -4.96 1.32
CA ILE A 406 2.13 -5.58 1.75
C ILE A 406 2.49 -5.03 3.12
N GLU A 407 2.29 -5.86 4.15
CA GLU A 407 2.82 -5.56 5.47
C GLU A 407 4.33 -5.81 5.56
N GLY A 408 5.00 -4.99 6.36
CA GLY A 408 6.45 -5.03 6.52
C GLY A 408 7.21 -4.90 5.20
N ALA A 409 6.72 -4.00 4.32
CA ALA A 409 7.20 -3.84 2.94
C ALA A 409 8.73 -3.74 2.79
N HIS A 410 9.46 -3.17 3.76
CA HIS A 410 10.93 -3.15 3.78
C HIS A 410 11.61 -4.53 3.63
N SER A 411 10.94 -5.63 4.01
CA SER A 411 11.44 -7.01 3.81
C SER A 411 11.25 -7.53 2.38
N PHE A 412 10.37 -6.92 1.59
CA PHE A 412 9.99 -7.36 0.25
C PHE A 412 10.44 -6.41 -0.87
N ILE A 413 10.69 -5.13 -0.52
CA ILE A 413 11.16 -4.09 -1.43
C ILE A 413 12.25 -3.25 -0.76
N PRO A 414 13.39 -3.86 -0.38
CA PRO A 414 14.47 -3.17 0.30
C PRO A 414 15.14 -2.14 -0.63
N ALA A 415 15.71 -1.09 -0.04
CA ALA A 415 16.51 -0.10 -0.76
C ALA A 415 17.80 -0.69 -1.38
N ARG A 416 18.26 -1.85 -0.88
CA ARG A 416 19.37 -2.63 -1.41
C ARG A 416 18.92 -4.06 -1.65
N GLU A 417 19.17 -4.58 -2.85
CA GLU A 417 18.77 -5.94 -3.26
C GLU A 417 19.75 -7.02 -2.76
N GLU A 418 20.05 -7.02 -1.45
CA GLU A 418 20.85 -8.06 -0.82
C GLU A 418 19.93 -9.12 -0.21
N ASN A 419 20.20 -10.42 -0.46
CA ASN A 419 19.40 -11.54 0.05
C ASN A 419 17.90 -11.47 -0.30
N ILE A 420 17.58 -10.90 -1.47
CA ILE A 420 16.21 -10.86 -1.98
C ILE A 420 16.07 -11.69 -3.24
N PHE A 421 14.92 -12.32 -3.39
CA PHE A 421 14.48 -12.98 -4.61
C PHE A 421 14.34 -11.94 -5.74
N PRO A 422 15.29 -11.83 -6.69
CA PRO A 422 15.35 -10.72 -7.65
C PRO A 422 14.10 -10.49 -8.51
N PRO A 423 13.28 -11.51 -8.86
CA PRO A 423 12.01 -11.26 -9.56
C PRO A 423 11.00 -10.41 -8.77
N LEU A 424 11.08 -10.39 -7.43
CA LEU A 424 10.13 -9.71 -6.56
C LEU A 424 10.17 -8.18 -6.70
N PRO A 425 11.31 -7.48 -6.47
CA PRO A 425 11.39 -6.03 -6.66
C PRO A 425 10.95 -5.60 -8.05
N ARG A 426 11.41 -6.30 -9.10
CA ARG A 426 11.05 -6.02 -10.50
C ARG A 426 9.55 -6.10 -10.74
N THR A 427 8.88 -7.08 -10.15
CA THR A 427 7.42 -7.24 -10.27
C THR A 427 6.69 -6.09 -9.60
N LEU A 428 7.10 -5.70 -8.39
CA LEU A 428 6.46 -4.62 -7.63
C LEU A 428 6.74 -3.24 -8.25
N GLU A 429 7.94 -3.01 -8.80
CA GLU A 429 8.25 -1.81 -9.60
C GLU A 429 7.34 -1.70 -10.83
N ARG A 430 7.10 -2.80 -11.54
CA ARG A 430 6.16 -2.81 -12.66
C ARG A 430 4.73 -2.53 -12.23
N ILE A 431 4.30 -3.02 -11.06
CA ILE A 431 2.98 -2.70 -10.51
C ILE A 431 2.85 -1.19 -10.26
N VAL A 432 3.86 -0.53 -9.69
CA VAL A 432 3.75 0.92 -9.48
C VAL A 432 3.83 1.75 -10.76
N GLN A 433 4.46 1.24 -11.82
CA GLN A 433 4.56 1.92 -13.12
C GLN A 433 3.33 1.69 -14.02
N GLU A 434 2.79 0.46 -14.04
CA GLU A 434 1.75 0.03 -14.98
C GLU A 434 0.39 -0.18 -14.31
N GLY A 435 0.36 -0.47 -13.00
CA GLY A 435 -0.78 -0.97 -12.23
C GLY A 435 -2.03 -0.08 -12.32
N ARG A 436 -1.84 1.24 -12.31
CA ARG A 436 -2.91 2.23 -12.49
C ARG A 436 -3.78 1.97 -13.73
N LYS A 437 -3.18 1.56 -14.85
CA LYS A 437 -3.91 1.36 -16.13
C LYS A 437 -4.68 0.05 -16.18
N ILE A 438 -4.27 -0.93 -15.38
CA ILE A 438 -4.75 -2.32 -15.42
C ILE A 438 -5.53 -2.70 -14.16
N GLY A 439 -5.77 -1.74 -13.25
CA GLY A 439 -6.56 -1.94 -12.04
C GLY A 439 -5.83 -2.68 -10.92
N VAL A 440 -4.49 -2.66 -10.88
CA VAL A 440 -3.71 -3.30 -9.80
C VAL A 440 -3.04 -2.22 -8.97
N SER A 441 -3.37 -2.19 -7.68
CA SER A 441 -2.85 -1.19 -6.74
C SER A 441 -1.96 -1.82 -5.67
N LEU A 442 -1.10 -1.00 -5.08
CA LEU A 442 -0.18 -1.39 -4.04
C LEU A 442 -0.38 -0.49 -2.82
N LEU A 443 -0.58 -1.10 -1.66
CA LEU A 443 -0.63 -0.45 -0.36
C LEU A 443 0.52 -1.00 0.48
N CYS A 444 1.60 -0.23 0.61
CA CYS A 444 2.77 -0.59 1.39
C CYS A 444 2.61 -0.16 2.84
N VAL A 445 2.83 -1.07 3.79
CA VAL A 445 2.86 -0.77 5.22
C VAL A 445 4.25 -1.06 5.74
N SER A 446 4.91 -0.09 6.35
CA SER A 446 6.29 -0.27 6.84
C SER A 446 6.62 0.59 8.05
N GLN A 447 7.57 0.13 8.85
CA GLN A 447 8.11 0.88 9.98
C GLN A 447 9.41 1.63 9.68
N ARG A 448 10.05 1.31 8.55
CA ARG A 448 11.34 1.86 8.14
C ARG A 448 11.23 2.34 6.70
N PRO A 449 10.68 3.54 6.43
CA PRO A 449 10.60 4.08 5.08
C PRO A 449 11.97 4.24 4.42
N ALA A 450 13.05 4.49 5.18
CA ALA A 450 14.40 4.59 4.61
C ALA A 450 14.92 3.27 4.02
N ASP A 451 14.40 2.14 4.50
CA ASP A 451 14.77 0.81 4.02
C ASP A 451 13.93 0.38 2.80
N ILE A 452 12.97 1.18 2.35
CA ILE A 452 12.13 0.86 1.18
C ILE A 452 12.79 1.38 -0.10
N ASN A 453 12.67 0.65 -1.20
CA ASN A 453 13.07 1.09 -2.54
C ASN A 453 12.48 2.50 -2.84
N PRO A 454 13.34 3.52 -3.05
CA PRO A 454 12.90 4.90 -3.30
C PRO A 454 12.02 5.07 -4.52
N VAL A 455 12.19 4.23 -5.56
CA VAL A 455 11.35 4.26 -6.76
C VAL A 455 9.91 3.93 -6.36
N ILE A 456 9.70 2.83 -5.63
CA ILE A 456 8.35 2.41 -5.19
C ILE A 456 7.74 3.43 -4.23
N LEU A 457 8.52 3.93 -3.27
CA LEU A 457 8.04 4.92 -2.31
C LEU A 457 7.64 6.24 -2.99
N SER A 458 8.40 6.70 -4.00
CA SER A 458 8.09 7.91 -4.77
C SER A 458 6.87 7.78 -5.69
N GLN A 459 6.51 6.56 -6.08
CA GLN A 459 5.30 6.29 -6.86
C GLN A 459 4.05 6.10 -5.97
N CYS A 460 4.19 6.15 -4.65
CA CYS A 460 3.04 6.15 -3.75
C CYS A 460 2.44 7.56 -3.68
N ASN A 461 1.43 7.84 -4.52
CA ASN A 461 0.79 9.15 -4.61
C ASN A 461 0.06 9.56 -3.31
N THR A 462 -0.24 8.62 -2.43
CA THR A 462 -0.80 8.89 -1.10
C THR A 462 0.08 8.30 -0.01
N ILE A 463 0.44 9.13 0.97
CA ILE A 463 1.26 8.72 2.11
C ILE A 463 0.55 9.10 3.41
N PHE A 464 0.45 8.14 4.33
CA PHE A 464 0.08 8.34 5.72
C PHE A 464 1.31 8.17 6.60
N ALA A 465 1.92 9.28 6.99
CA ALA A 465 3.10 9.29 7.85
C ALA A 465 2.68 9.45 9.32
N MET A 466 2.72 8.34 10.05
CA MET A 466 2.56 8.33 11.51
C MET A 466 3.88 8.73 12.20
N ARG A 467 3.90 8.72 13.53
CA ARG A 467 5.10 9.10 14.31
C ARG A 467 6.34 8.34 13.85
N LEU A 468 7.38 9.10 13.49
CA LEU A 468 8.72 8.62 13.14
C LEU A 468 9.75 9.48 13.86
N ALA A 469 10.65 8.83 14.60
CA ALA A 469 11.72 9.51 15.34
C ALA A 469 13.07 9.48 14.59
N GLY A 470 13.29 8.47 13.75
CA GLY A 470 14.54 8.30 13.01
C GLY A 470 14.77 9.41 11.98
N GLN A 471 15.98 9.99 11.97
CA GLN A 471 16.34 11.04 11.01
C GLN A 471 16.34 10.52 9.57
N ALA A 472 16.95 9.36 9.32
CA ALA A 472 16.97 8.73 8.00
C ALA A 472 15.56 8.48 7.45
N ASP A 473 14.63 8.03 8.30
CA ASP A 473 13.23 7.80 7.92
C ASP A 473 12.50 9.09 7.57
N GLN A 474 12.74 10.17 8.32
CA GLN A 474 12.17 11.47 8.01
C GLN A 474 12.74 12.06 6.71
N GLU A 475 14.04 11.89 6.46
CA GLU A 475 14.70 12.34 5.24
C GLU A 475 14.18 11.58 4.01
N ALA A 476 14.01 10.26 4.12
CA ALA A 476 13.42 9.45 3.05
C ALA A 476 12.02 9.92 2.67
N LEU A 477 11.18 10.28 3.66
CA LEU A 477 9.86 10.86 3.39
C LEU A 477 9.93 12.27 2.81
N ARG A 478 10.78 13.14 3.33
CA ARG A 478 10.95 14.49 2.77
C ARG A 478 11.41 14.47 1.30
N ALA A 479 12.15 13.44 0.89
CA ALA A 479 12.63 13.30 -0.48
C ALA A 479 11.52 12.94 -1.49
N VAL A 480 10.41 12.35 -1.04
CA VAL A 480 9.32 11.88 -1.92
C VAL A 480 8.05 12.72 -1.81
N VAL A 481 7.96 13.59 -0.80
CA VAL A 481 6.78 14.38 -0.48
C VAL A 481 6.88 15.79 -1.10
N PRO A 482 5.78 16.39 -1.59
CA PRO A 482 5.79 17.77 -2.08
C PRO A 482 6.18 18.79 -1.00
N ASP A 483 6.89 19.86 -1.39
CA ASP A 483 7.39 20.90 -0.48
C ASP A 483 6.33 21.48 0.48
N ALA A 484 5.10 21.65 0.00
CA ALA A 484 3.99 22.19 0.80
C ALA A 484 3.64 21.32 2.03
N ALA A 485 4.00 20.03 2.01
CA ALA A 485 3.76 19.10 3.11
C ALA A 485 5.01 18.87 3.99
N THR A 486 6.19 19.35 3.58
CA THR A 486 7.44 19.23 4.33
C THR A 486 7.36 19.90 5.71
N GLY A 487 6.64 21.01 5.82
CA GLY A 487 6.38 21.69 7.10
C GLY A 487 5.66 20.78 8.10
N LEU A 488 4.67 19.99 7.66
CA LEU A 488 3.96 19.05 8.52
C LEU A 488 4.84 17.88 8.96
N LEU A 489 5.81 17.47 8.13
CA LEU A 489 6.74 16.38 8.46
C LEU A 489 7.69 16.74 9.62
N SER A 490 7.92 18.02 9.90
CA SER A 490 8.69 18.45 11.08
C SER A 490 8.03 18.04 12.41
N GLY A 491 6.70 17.90 12.41
CA GLY A 491 5.91 17.50 13.57
C GLY A 491 5.82 15.99 13.81
N LEU A 492 6.35 15.14 12.91
CA LEU A 492 6.22 13.67 13.01
C LEU A 492 6.60 13.10 14.39
N PRO A 493 7.70 13.50 15.05
CA PRO A 493 8.09 12.94 16.34
C PRO A 493 7.08 13.18 17.47
N SER A 494 6.21 14.18 17.32
CA SER A 494 5.23 14.64 18.31
C SER A 494 3.82 14.05 18.12
N LEU A 495 3.58 13.28 17.05
CA LEU A 495 2.27 12.69 16.78
C LEU A 495 1.90 11.64 17.84
N ALA A 496 0.62 11.63 18.22
CA ALA A 496 0.07 10.63 19.13
C ALA A 496 -0.28 9.32 18.38
N MET A 497 -0.61 8.28 19.14
CA MET A 497 -1.13 7.02 18.58
C MET A 497 -2.38 7.27 17.75
N GLY A 498 -2.46 6.65 16.56
CA GLY A 498 -3.57 6.83 15.62
C GLY A 498 -3.59 8.19 14.90
N GLU A 499 -2.60 9.06 15.11
CA GLU A 499 -2.44 10.29 14.33
C GLU A 499 -1.44 10.08 13.18
N ALA A 500 -1.72 10.69 12.04
CA ALA A 500 -0.85 10.65 10.87
C ALA A 500 -0.90 11.98 10.10
N VAL A 501 0.23 12.38 9.52
CA VAL A 501 0.22 13.34 8.41
C VAL A 501 -0.28 12.59 7.17
N ALA A 502 -1.45 12.96 6.69
CA ALA A 502 -2.01 12.41 5.46
C ALA A 502 -1.77 13.39 4.31
N MET A 503 -1.25 12.89 3.20
CA MET A 503 -0.86 13.68 2.04
C MET A 503 -1.02 12.87 0.76
N GLY A 504 -1.23 13.57 -0.36
CA GLY A 504 -1.35 12.94 -1.67
C GLY A 504 -2.61 13.26 -2.45
N GLU A 505 -2.89 12.44 -3.47
CA GLU A 505 -4.07 12.59 -4.33
C GLU A 505 -5.37 12.14 -3.62
N ALA A 506 -5.31 11.14 -2.74
CA ALA A 506 -6.50 10.63 -2.05
C ALA A 506 -7.06 11.58 -0.98
N VAL A 507 -6.23 12.48 -0.43
CA VAL A 507 -6.69 13.50 0.53
C VAL A 507 -6.90 14.82 -0.17
N SER A 508 -7.89 15.62 0.25
CA SER A 508 -8.12 16.92 -0.41
C SER A 508 -6.93 17.86 -0.24
N ILE A 509 -6.34 17.85 0.97
CA ILE A 509 -5.21 18.68 1.37
C ILE A 509 -4.32 17.91 2.34
N ALA A 510 -3.02 18.20 2.31
CA ALA A 510 -2.09 17.65 3.30
C ALA A 510 -2.48 18.17 4.69
N SER A 511 -2.70 17.26 5.64
CA SER A 511 -3.16 17.62 6.98
C SER A 511 -2.82 16.53 7.99
N VAL A 512 -2.80 16.89 9.27
CA VAL A 512 -2.72 15.90 10.34
C VAL A 512 -4.12 15.37 10.62
N ILE A 513 -4.32 14.08 10.46
CA ILE A 513 -5.58 13.39 10.74
C ILE A 513 -5.42 12.48 11.96
N ARG A 514 -6.54 12.20 12.61
CA ARG A 514 -6.67 11.13 13.60
C ARG A 514 -7.60 10.08 13.02
N PHE A 515 -7.11 8.85 12.91
CA PHE A 515 -7.90 7.71 12.47
C PHE A 515 -8.98 7.37 13.51
N ASP A 516 -10.13 6.92 13.03
CA ASP A 516 -11.19 6.40 13.88
C ASP A 516 -10.77 5.08 14.56
N GLY A 517 -11.32 4.83 15.74
CA GLY A 517 -11.11 3.56 16.42
C GLY A 517 -11.87 2.43 15.73
N LEU A 518 -11.24 1.25 15.63
CA LEU A 518 -11.91 0.04 15.17
C LEU A 518 -12.70 -0.62 16.31
N PRO A 519 -13.84 -1.28 16.01
CA PRO A 519 -14.50 -2.18 16.96
C PRO A 519 -13.52 -3.25 17.44
N ARG A 520 -13.66 -3.71 18.69
CA ARG A 520 -12.72 -4.66 19.31
C ARG A 520 -12.45 -5.90 18.46
N GLN A 521 -13.46 -6.44 17.79
CA GLN A 521 -13.29 -7.63 16.94
C GLN A 521 -12.50 -7.36 15.64
N SER A 522 -12.38 -6.11 15.21
CA SER A 522 -11.71 -5.72 13.96
C SER A 522 -10.33 -5.11 14.20
N ILE A 523 -9.89 -5.01 15.46
CA ILE A 523 -8.55 -4.54 15.80
C ILE A 523 -7.56 -5.66 15.45
N PRO A 524 -6.46 -5.36 14.74
CA PRO A 524 -5.42 -6.35 14.47
C PRO A 524 -4.87 -6.95 15.77
N SER A 525 -4.62 -8.25 15.74
CA SER A 525 -4.19 -9.01 16.92
C SER A 525 -2.79 -8.56 17.32
N GLY A 526 -2.66 -7.74 18.36
CA GLY A 526 -1.37 -7.29 18.86
C GLY A 526 -0.58 -8.45 19.45
N ARG A 527 0.52 -8.84 18.81
CA ARG A 527 1.39 -9.96 19.22
C ARG A 527 2.39 -9.63 20.34
N THR A 528 2.20 -8.53 21.05
CA THR A 528 3.12 -8.15 22.12
C THR A 528 2.93 -9.08 23.32
N ILE A 529 3.86 -10.04 23.48
CA ILE A 529 3.89 -10.92 24.64
C ILE A 529 4.11 -10.05 25.89
N ASN A 530 3.20 -10.17 26.87
CA ASN A 530 3.38 -9.48 28.13
C ASN A 530 4.39 -10.23 28.99
N PHE A 531 5.61 -9.71 29.04
CA PHE A 531 6.69 -10.26 29.87
C PHE A 531 6.32 -10.33 31.34
N SER A 532 5.54 -9.38 31.86
CA SER A 532 5.16 -9.40 33.28
C SER A 532 4.23 -10.56 33.61
N ASP A 533 3.28 -10.88 32.74
CA ASP A 533 2.41 -12.06 32.91
C ASP A 533 3.25 -13.34 32.80
N GLY A 534 4.14 -13.42 31.80
CA GLY A 534 5.01 -14.58 31.59
C GLY A 534 6.06 -14.80 32.68
N TRP A 535 6.59 -13.74 33.29
CA TRP A 535 7.55 -13.84 34.40
C TRP A 535 6.90 -14.06 35.76
N SER A 536 5.59 -13.79 35.88
CA SER A 536 4.83 -14.00 37.12
C SER A 536 4.41 -15.45 37.32
N MET A 537 4.54 -16.29 36.29
CA MET A 537 4.14 -17.69 36.29
C MET A 537 5.39 -18.56 36.09
N GLU A 538 5.62 -19.56 36.94
CA GLU A 538 6.53 -20.63 36.58
C GLU A 538 5.85 -21.54 35.53
N PRO A 539 6.57 -22.05 34.52
CA PRO A 539 6.03 -23.04 33.61
C PRO A 539 5.53 -24.26 34.40
N GLU A 540 4.23 -24.55 34.33
CA GLU A 540 3.59 -25.57 35.19
C GLU A 540 4.02 -27.02 34.87
N GLU A 541 4.65 -27.26 33.71
CA GLU A 541 5.04 -28.59 33.24
C GLU A 541 6.55 -28.82 33.37
N ASN A 542 6.97 -29.82 34.15
CA ASN A 542 8.39 -30.22 34.28
C ASN A 542 9.02 -30.62 32.93
N ASP A 543 8.21 -31.13 31.99
CA ASP A 543 8.64 -31.54 30.65
C ASP A 543 8.48 -30.39 29.62
N PHE A 544 8.14 -29.17 30.07
CA PHE A 544 7.93 -28.02 29.18
C PHE A 544 9.14 -27.75 28.31
N LEU A 545 10.34 -27.74 28.92
CA LEU A 545 11.59 -27.50 28.22
C LEU A 545 11.91 -28.63 27.25
N ASP A 546 11.75 -29.89 27.68
CA ASP A 546 12.02 -31.05 26.84
C ASP A 546 11.08 -31.11 25.63
N ARG A 547 9.80 -30.69 25.78
CA ARG A 547 8.85 -30.55 24.68
C ARG A 547 9.29 -29.47 23.69
N ILE A 548 9.67 -28.29 24.18
CA ILE A 548 10.13 -27.18 23.32
C ILE A 548 11.41 -27.57 22.59
N VAL A 549 12.37 -28.19 23.28
CA VAL A 549 13.61 -28.68 22.68
C VAL A 549 13.30 -29.76 21.65
N GLY A 550 12.37 -30.68 21.94
CA GLY A 550 11.91 -31.68 20.99
C GLY A 550 11.29 -31.08 19.72
N GLN A 551 10.42 -30.07 19.87
CA GLN A 551 9.83 -29.33 18.74
C GLN A 551 10.88 -28.54 17.95
N TRP A 552 11.80 -27.87 18.65
CA TRP A 552 12.89 -27.11 18.02
C TRP A 552 13.84 -28.03 17.23
N CYS A 553 14.27 -29.14 17.84
CA CYS A 553 15.13 -30.13 17.19
C CYS A 553 14.44 -30.83 16.01
N SER A 554 13.11 -31.04 16.08
CA SER A 554 12.33 -31.62 14.98
C SER A 554 11.88 -30.62 13.92
N GLN A 555 12.12 -29.30 14.13
CA GLN A 555 11.63 -28.22 13.26
C GLN A 555 10.10 -28.27 13.03
N GLN A 556 9.35 -28.85 13.97
CA GLN A 556 7.89 -28.86 13.94
C GLN A 556 7.38 -27.72 14.83
N SER A 557 6.94 -26.62 14.22
CA SER A 557 6.30 -25.52 14.96
C SER A 557 4.89 -25.93 15.40
N GLY A 558 4.78 -26.50 16.60
CA GLY A 558 3.50 -26.66 17.30
C GLY A 558 3.28 -25.53 18.30
N TYR A 559 2.66 -24.43 17.86
CA TYR A 559 2.09 -23.39 18.73
C TYR A 559 0.75 -22.89 18.18
#